data_AF-A0A498NBI7-F1
#
_entry.id   AF-A0A498NBI7-F1
#
_cell.length_a   1.000
_cell.length_b   1.000
_cell.length_c   1.000
_cell.angle_alpha   90.00
_cell.angle_beta   90.00
_cell.angle_gamma   90.00
#
_symmetry.space_group_name_H-M   'P 1'
#
loop_
_entity.id
_entity.type
_entity.pdbx_description
1 polymer ?
#
loop_
_entity_poly.entity_id
_entity_poly.type
_entity_poly.pdbx_seq_one_letter_code
_entity_poly.pdbx_strand_id
1 'polypeptide(L)'
;MEIPIFTVDAFTNVPFKGNPAAVCLIENELRDDLYQSIAAEMNLSETAFIIKRDSVDFSSGARFGLRWFTPKCEFPLCGHATLASAAVLFYLKKNVNPVIVFETMSGELYVRQHEESLIMDFPLNTPNPQDQHEIKDLLKAAVGDLPIHEVFYNPTIKYLMVRLADTCDRSQLESLKPEAETLLSNETTGMINSLIITLKGAESTQSGYDFYSRVFGPWVGVPEDPVTGNPAAVCLIENELRDDLYQSIAAEMNLSDTAFIIKRDSVDFSSGARFGLRWFTPKSEVPLCGHATLASAAVLFYLKKNVNPVIVFETMSGELYVRQHEESLIMDFPLNTPNPQDQHEIKDLLKAAVGDLPIHEVFYNPTIKYLMVRLADTCDRSQLESLKPEAETLLSNETTGMINSLIITLKGAESTQSGYDFYSRVFAPWVGVTEDPVTGSAHTVLAGYWSEKLKKKKMMGKGLLVLHCIMSLYTHWNKFRIPIEREVNT
;
A
#
# COMPACT_ATOMS: atom_id res chain seq x y z
N MET A 1 -26.70 5.50 -26.65
CA MET A 1 -25.54 4.62 -26.90
C MET A 1 -25.34 3.83 -25.63
N GLU A 2 -25.27 2.50 -25.73
CA GLU A 2 -25.02 1.63 -24.58
C GLU A 2 -23.58 1.15 -24.64
N ILE A 3 -22.82 1.31 -23.56
CA ILE A 3 -21.44 0.85 -23.43
C ILE A 3 -21.41 -0.18 -22.29
N PRO A 4 -21.06 -1.45 -22.55
CA PRO A 4 -20.80 -2.40 -21.49
C PRO A 4 -19.54 -2.00 -20.72
N ILE A 5 -19.68 -1.91 -19.39
CA ILE A 5 -18.58 -1.55 -18.48
C ILE A 5 -18.41 -2.68 -17.46
N PHE A 6 -17.16 -3.03 -17.19
CA PHE A 6 -16.77 -3.99 -16.16
C PHE A 6 -15.80 -3.32 -15.20
N THR A 7 -15.88 -3.61 -13.92
CA THR A 7 -14.83 -3.27 -12.96
C THR A 7 -14.03 -4.53 -12.66
N VAL A 8 -12.73 -4.47 -12.87
CA VAL A 8 -11.83 -5.62 -12.70
C VAL A 8 -10.66 -5.22 -11.82
N ASP A 9 -10.46 -6.00 -10.77
CA ASP A 9 -9.34 -5.90 -9.86
C ASP A 9 -8.15 -6.71 -10.41
N ALA A 10 -7.11 -6.03 -10.89
CA ALA A 10 -5.90 -6.67 -11.40
C ALA A 10 -4.94 -7.11 -10.27
N PHE A 11 -4.12 -8.13 -10.54
CA PHE A 11 -3.11 -8.69 -9.62
C PHE A 11 -3.67 -9.39 -8.37
N THR A 12 -4.94 -9.80 -8.41
CA THR A 12 -5.56 -10.54 -7.33
C THR A 12 -6.48 -11.63 -7.86
N ASN A 13 -6.65 -12.70 -7.08
CA ASN A 13 -7.76 -13.64 -7.21
C ASN A 13 -8.72 -13.56 -6.00
N VAL A 14 -8.46 -12.62 -5.08
CA VAL A 14 -9.28 -12.30 -3.91
C VAL A 14 -10.13 -11.07 -4.21
N PRO A 15 -11.47 -11.14 -4.04
CA PRO A 15 -12.34 -9.98 -4.22
C PRO A 15 -11.91 -8.76 -3.38
N PHE A 16 -12.05 -7.55 -3.94
CA PHE A 16 -11.76 -6.28 -3.25
C PHE A 16 -10.29 -6.10 -2.83
N LYS A 17 -9.37 -6.66 -3.62
CA LYS A 17 -7.92 -6.51 -3.48
C LYS A 17 -7.34 -6.18 -4.85
N GLY A 18 -6.04 -5.87 -4.95
CA GLY A 18 -5.43 -5.55 -6.24
C GLY A 18 -5.79 -4.15 -6.75
N ASN A 19 -5.52 -3.90 -8.03
CA ASN A 19 -5.66 -2.57 -8.63
C ASN A 19 -6.93 -2.52 -9.49
N PRO A 20 -7.95 -1.75 -9.08
CA PRO A 20 -9.21 -1.68 -9.81
C PRO A 20 -9.06 -0.88 -11.11
N ALA A 21 -9.59 -1.42 -12.20
CA ALA A 21 -9.72 -0.73 -13.47
C ALA A 21 -11.14 -0.88 -14.02
N ALA A 22 -11.66 0.20 -14.61
CA ALA A 22 -12.87 0.14 -15.42
C ALA A 22 -12.50 -0.33 -16.83
N VAL A 23 -13.26 -1.26 -17.40
CA VAL A 23 -13.05 -1.80 -18.74
C VAL A 23 -14.33 -1.60 -19.54
N CYS A 24 -14.25 -0.70 -20.52
CA CYS A 24 -15.34 -0.31 -21.40
C CYS A 24 -15.20 -1.01 -22.77
N LEU A 25 -16.26 -1.66 -23.23
CA LEU A 25 -16.29 -2.28 -24.56
C LEU A 25 -16.89 -1.34 -25.59
N ILE A 26 -16.08 -0.92 -26.54
CA ILE A 26 -16.40 0.12 -27.51
C ILE A 26 -16.66 -0.49 -28.88
N GLU A 27 -17.93 -0.42 -29.28
CA GLU A 27 -18.42 -0.91 -30.58
C GLU A 27 -17.97 -0.02 -31.74
N ASN A 28 -18.02 1.29 -31.56
CA ASN A 28 -17.61 2.31 -32.53
C ASN A 28 -16.79 3.38 -31.80
N GLU A 29 -15.73 3.90 -32.42
CA GLU A 29 -14.87 4.91 -31.79
C GLU A 29 -15.69 6.13 -31.32
N LEU A 30 -15.41 6.55 -30.10
CA LEU A 30 -16.00 7.74 -29.50
C LEU A 30 -15.19 8.99 -29.85
N ARG A 31 -15.79 10.16 -29.64
CA ARG A 31 -15.03 11.41 -29.60
C ARG A 31 -14.16 11.45 -28.34
N ASP A 32 -12.99 12.08 -28.41
CA ASP A 32 -12.02 12.14 -27.30
C ASP A 32 -12.59 12.75 -26.01
N ASP A 33 -13.45 13.77 -26.14
CA ASP A 33 -14.14 14.39 -25.00
C ASP A 33 -15.03 13.39 -24.23
N LEU A 34 -15.60 12.41 -24.94
CA LEU A 34 -16.46 11.40 -24.36
C LEU A 34 -15.67 10.30 -23.66
N TYR A 35 -14.52 9.88 -24.19
CA TYR A 35 -13.61 8.97 -23.47
C TYR A 35 -13.19 9.58 -22.14
N GLN A 36 -12.77 10.85 -22.15
CA GLN A 36 -12.36 11.56 -20.94
C GLN A 36 -13.52 11.75 -19.96
N SER A 37 -14.71 12.08 -20.44
CA SER A 37 -15.90 12.26 -19.59
C SER A 37 -16.33 10.95 -18.94
N ILE A 38 -16.29 9.83 -19.67
CA ILE A 38 -16.58 8.50 -19.11
C ILE A 38 -15.51 8.13 -18.07
N ALA A 39 -14.23 8.36 -18.34
CA ALA A 39 -13.17 8.07 -17.38
C ALA A 39 -13.28 8.92 -16.10
N ALA A 40 -13.70 10.17 -16.24
CA ALA A 40 -13.99 11.05 -15.11
C ALA A 40 -15.19 10.56 -14.28
N GLU A 41 -16.23 10.06 -14.95
CA GLU A 41 -17.41 9.45 -14.29
C GLU A 41 -17.05 8.14 -13.58
N MET A 42 -16.21 7.29 -14.19
CA MET A 42 -15.79 6.02 -13.59
C MET A 42 -14.89 6.20 -12.37
N ASN A 43 -14.14 7.31 -12.31
CA ASN A 43 -13.35 7.74 -11.15
C ASN A 43 -12.41 6.67 -10.54
N LEU A 44 -11.87 5.77 -11.36
CA LEU A 44 -10.82 4.82 -10.96
C LEU A 44 -9.43 5.30 -11.40
N SER A 45 -8.38 4.59 -10.95
CA SER A 45 -6.99 4.87 -11.37
C SER A 45 -6.90 4.96 -12.89
N GLU A 46 -7.45 3.96 -13.59
CA GLU A 46 -7.57 3.96 -15.04
C GLU A 46 -8.90 3.37 -15.51
N THR A 47 -9.45 4.00 -16.55
CA THR A 47 -10.51 3.46 -17.40
C THR A 47 -9.92 3.03 -18.74
N ALA A 48 -9.97 1.73 -19.01
CA ALA A 48 -9.55 1.11 -20.25
C ALA A 48 -10.72 1.03 -21.24
N PHE A 49 -10.47 1.40 -22.50
CA PHE A 49 -11.44 1.33 -23.58
C PHE A 49 -10.96 0.34 -24.64
N ILE A 50 -11.62 -0.82 -24.72
CA ILE A 50 -11.34 -1.85 -25.73
C ILE A 50 -12.16 -1.53 -26.98
N ILE A 51 -11.47 -1.25 -28.09
CA ILE A 51 -12.05 -0.86 -29.37
C ILE A 51 -11.92 -2.03 -30.35
N LYS A 52 -13.01 -2.45 -31.00
CA LYS A 52 -12.95 -3.51 -32.02
C LYS A 52 -12.11 -3.07 -33.23
N ARG A 53 -11.29 -3.99 -33.77
CA ARG A 53 -10.52 -3.77 -35.01
C ARG A 53 -10.85 -4.80 -36.08
N ASP A 54 -10.54 -6.07 -35.82
CA ASP A 54 -10.50 -7.13 -36.84
C ASP A 54 -11.70 -8.08 -36.84
N SER A 55 -12.62 -7.96 -35.87
CA SER A 55 -13.82 -8.80 -35.77
C SER A 55 -15.11 -8.01 -35.52
N VAL A 56 -16.23 -8.64 -35.88
CA VAL A 56 -17.59 -8.19 -35.60
C VAL A 56 -17.89 -8.27 -34.09
N ASP A 57 -17.21 -9.13 -33.33
CA ASP A 57 -17.46 -9.32 -31.90
C ASP A 57 -16.17 -9.46 -31.06
N PHE A 58 -16.33 -9.31 -29.74
CA PHE A 58 -15.26 -9.40 -28.74
C PHE A 58 -14.85 -10.84 -28.39
N SER A 59 -15.50 -11.86 -28.96
CA SER A 59 -15.25 -13.28 -28.66
C SER A 59 -14.38 -13.98 -29.72
N SER A 60 -14.28 -13.41 -30.92
CA SER A 60 -13.55 -14.02 -32.05
C SER A 60 -12.43 -13.15 -32.61
N GLY A 61 -12.42 -11.84 -32.33
CA GLY A 61 -11.31 -10.95 -32.71
C GLY A 61 -10.03 -11.24 -31.93
N ALA A 62 -8.88 -11.19 -32.60
CA ALA A 62 -7.58 -11.34 -31.97
C ALA A 62 -6.91 -9.99 -31.69
N ARG A 63 -7.32 -8.93 -32.39
CA ARG A 63 -6.72 -7.60 -32.32
C ARG A 63 -7.75 -6.54 -31.92
N PHE A 64 -7.38 -5.72 -30.94
CA PHE A 64 -8.22 -4.65 -30.41
C PHE A 64 -7.42 -3.38 -30.25
N GLY A 65 -8.04 -2.22 -30.48
CA GLY A 65 -7.50 -0.96 -29.98
C GLY A 65 -7.67 -0.90 -28.46
N LEU A 66 -6.71 -0.30 -27.77
CA LEU A 66 -6.81 -0.10 -26.33
C LEU A 66 -6.28 1.29 -25.95
N ARG A 67 -7.13 2.05 -25.26
CA ARG A 67 -6.79 3.38 -24.72
C ARG A 67 -7.05 3.39 -23.21
N TRP A 68 -6.25 4.14 -22.46
CA TRP A 68 -6.43 4.30 -21.02
C TRP A 68 -6.57 5.76 -20.66
N PHE A 69 -7.50 6.05 -19.77
CA PHE A 69 -7.71 7.39 -19.28
C PHE A 69 -7.76 7.35 -17.76
N THR A 70 -7.03 8.27 -17.14
CA THR A 70 -7.32 8.70 -15.78
C THR A 70 -8.53 9.64 -15.81
N PRO A 71 -9.09 10.06 -14.66
CA PRO A 71 -10.16 11.06 -14.63
C PRO A 71 -9.80 12.41 -15.25
N LYS A 72 -8.51 12.69 -15.50
CA LYS A 72 -8.03 14.00 -15.98
C LYS A 72 -7.41 13.98 -17.37
N CYS A 73 -6.80 12.86 -17.79
CA CYS A 73 -6.09 12.76 -19.06
C CYS A 73 -5.97 11.32 -19.55
N GLU A 74 -5.72 11.18 -20.86
CA GLU A 74 -5.26 9.93 -21.48
C GLU A 74 -3.84 9.58 -21.02
N PHE A 75 -3.61 8.31 -20.73
CA PHE A 75 -2.32 7.79 -20.29
C PHE A 75 -1.74 6.84 -21.35
N PRO A 76 -0.44 6.97 -21.69
CA PRO A 76 0.12 6.30 -22.86
C PRO A 76 0.29 4.78 -22.70
N LEU A 77 0.45 4.28 -21.46
CA LEU A 77 0.64 2.86 -21.17
C LEU A 77 0.19 2.55 -19.74
N CYS A 78 -0.70 1.57 -19.58
CA CYS A 78 -1.09 1.07 -18.25
C CYS A 78 -1.17 -0.46 -18.21
N GLY A 79 -0.27 -1.10 -17.47
CA GLY A 79 -0.17 -2.56 -17.47
C GLY A 79 -1.35 -3.27 -16.79
N HIS A 80 -1.78 -2.79 -15.61
CA HIS A 80 -2.83 -3.48 -14.85
C HIS A 80 -4.20 -3.40 -15.56
N ALA A 81 -4.53 -2.24 -16.12
CA ALA A 81 -5.76 -2.06 -16.89
C ALA A 81 -5.74 -2.81 -18.24
N THR A 82 -4.55 -3.08 -18.80
CA THR A 82 -4.38 -4.00 -19.94
C THR A 82 -4.72 -5.44 -19.55
N LEU A 83 -4.19 -5.93 -18.43
CA LEU A 83 -4.49 -7.27 -17.93
C LEU A 83 -5.97 -7.42 -17.56
N ALA A 84 -6.56 -6.40 -16.94
CA ALA A 84 -8.00 -6.33 -16.71
C ALA A 84 -8.80 -6.44 -18.02
N SER A 85 -8.38 -5.72 -19.06
CA SER A 85 -9.01 -5.77 -20.38
C SER A 85 -8.94 -7.17 -21.01
N ALA A 86 -7.78 -7.81 -20.95
CA ALA A 86 -7.61 -9.19 -21.40
C ALA A 86 -8.46 -10.16 -20.58
N ALA A 87 -8.56 -9.99 -19.26
CA ALA A 87 -9.40 -10.81 -18.40
C ALA A 87 -10.89 -10.72 -18.80
N VAL A 88 -11.39 -9.52 -19.13
CA VAL A 88 -12.75 -9.35 -19.67
C VAL A 88 -12.93 -10.13 -20.98
N LEU A 89 -11.98 -10.01 -21.91
CA LEU A 89 -12.06 -10.70 -23.20
C LEU A 89 -12.02 -12.23 -23.03
N PHE A 90 -11.02 -12.75 -22.32
CA PHE A 90 -10.85 -14.18 -22.12
C PHE A 90 -11.94 -14.80 -21.26
N TYR A 91 -12.22 -14.24 -20.09
CA TYR A 91 -13.06 -14.90 -19.10
C TYR A 91 -14.53 -14.53 -19.22
N LEU A 92 -14.87 -13.29 -19.57
CA LEU A 92 -16.27 -12.84 -19.66
C LEU A 92 -16.82 -12.92 -21.09
N LYS A 93 -16.02 -12.53 -22.09
CA LYS A 93 -16.41 -12.65 -23.51
C LYS A 93 -16.03 -13.99 -24.13
N LYS A 94 -15.36 -14.87 -23.38
CA LYS A 94 -14.96 -16.21 -23.81
C LYS A 94 -14.21 -16.15 -25.14
N ASN A 95 -13.31 -15.17 -25.28
CA ASN A 95 -12.55 -15.00 -26.50
C ASN A 95 -11.70 -16.25 -26.77
N VAL A 96 -11.76 -16.74 -28.01
CA VAL A 96 -11.19 -18.04 -28.39
C VAL A 96 -9.73 -17.97 -28.84
N ASN A 97 -9.20 -16.77 -29.07
CA ASN A 97 -7.84 -16.62 -29.59
C ASN A 97 -6.82 -16.93 -28.50
N PRO A 98 -5.71 -17.63 -28.81
CA PRO A 98 -4.69 -17.96 -27.81
C PRO A 98 -3.90 -16.74 -27.31
N VAL A 99 -3.87 -15.68 -28.12
CA VAL A 99 -3.18 -14.41 -27.85
C VAL A 99 -4.10 -13.28 -28.28
N ILE A 100 -4.23 -12.27 -27.43
CA ILE A 100 -4.89 -11.00 -27.72
C ILE A 100 -3.80 -9.95 -27.94
N VAL A 101 -3.94 -9.20 -29.02
CA VAL A 101 -3.05 -8.08 -29.33
C VAL A 101 -3.80 -6.77 -29.12
N PHE A 102 -3.27 -5.91 -28.26
CA PHE A 102 -3.77 -4.56 -28.06
C PHE A 102 -2.91 -3.56 -28.82
N GLU A 103 -3.54 -2.81 -29.71
CA GLU A 103 -2.94 -1.68 -30.43
C GLU A 103 -3.13 -0.41 -29.60
N THR A 104 -2.01 0.14 -29.12
CA THR A 104 -2.00 1.22 -28.12
C THR A 104 -1.11 2.38 -28.58
N MET A 105 -1.16 3.52 -27.90
CA MET A 105 -0.23 4.63 -28.16
C MET A 105 1.24 4.26 -27.93
N SER A 106 1.50 3.27 -27.08
CA SER A 106 2.87 2.80 -26.76
C SER A 106 3.30 1.58 -27.59
N GLY A 107 2.55 1.27 -28.66
CA GLY A 107 2.80 0.10 -29.51
C GLY A 107 1.88 -1.08 -29.19
N GLU A 108 2.23 -2.24 -29.73
CA GLU A 108 1.45 -3.48 -29.53
C GLU A 108 1.78 -4.13 -28.18
N LEU A 109 0.75 -4.49 -27.42
CA LEU A 109 0.87 -5.30 -26.22
C LEU A 109 0.23 -6.66 -26.47
N TYR A 110 0.95 -7.73 -26.16
CA TYR A 110 0.49 -9.10 -26.35
C TYR A 110 0.10 -9.68 -25.00
N VAL A 111 -1.11 -10.21 -24.89
CA VAL A 111 -1.59 -10.90 -23.69
C VAL A 111 -2.04 -12.30 -24.03
N ARG A 112 -1.55 -13.28 -23.29
CA ARG A 112 -1.91 -14.70 -23.45
C ARG A 112 -2.29 -15.32 -22.12
N GLN A 113 -3.19 -16.30 -22.16
CA GLN A 113 -3.47 -17.14 -21.00
C GLN A 113 -2.33 -18.14 -20.80
N HIS A 114 -1.96 -18.36 -19.54
CA HIS A 114 -1.04 -19.41 -19.14
C HIS A 114 -1.51 -19.99 -17.82
N GLU A 115 -2.00 -21.23 -17.85
CA GLU A 115 -2.64 -21.89 -16.70
C GLU A 115 -3.79 -21.03 -16.14
N GLU A 116 -3.73 -20.64 -14.86
CA GLU A 116 -4.72 -19.78 -14.20
C GLU A 116 -4.36 -18.28 -14.26
N SER A 117 -3.31 -17.91 -14.98
CA SER A 117 -2.78 -16.54 -15.04
C SER A 117 -2.81 -15.95 -16.44
N LEU A 118 -2.64 -14.63 -16.51
CA LEU A 118 -2.42 -13.88 -17.74
C LEU A 118 -0.97 -13.43 -17.81
N ILE A 119 -0.33 -13.67 -18.95
CA ILE A 119 1.02 -13.19 -19.25
C ILE A 119 0.88 -12.06 -20.26
N MET A 120 1.45 -10.91 -19.93
CA MET A 120 1.55 -9.77 -20.85
C MET A 120 3.00 -9.51 -21.19
N ASP A 121 3.27 -9.30 -22.48
CA ASP A 121 4.57 -8.83 -22.95
C ASP A 121 4.63 -7.31 -22.84
N PHE A 122 5.67 -6.80 -22.18
CA PHE A 122 5.99 -5.37 -22.16
C PHE A 122 7.00 -5.03 -23.25
N PRO A 123 6.95 -3.81 -23.82
CA PRO A 123 7.99 -3.35 -24.70
C PRO A 123 9.33 -3.32 -23.96
N LEU A 124 10.33 -3.99 -24.54
CA LEU A 124 11.72 -3.93 -24.07
C LEU A 124 12.29 -2.55 -24.44
N ASN A 125 12.25 -1.64 -23.47
CA ASN A 125 12.84 -0.31 -23.58
C ASN A 125 14.34 -0.37 -23.29
N THR A 126 15.13 -0.93 -24.21
CA THR A 126 16.59 -1.02 -24.07
C THR A 126 17.21 0.36 -23.90
N PRO A 127 17.80 0.68 -22.72
CA PRO A 127 18.38 1.98 -22.48
C PRO A 127 19.81 2.05 -23.03
N ASN A 128 20.29 3.25 -23.31
CA ASN A 128 21.66 3.49 -23.79
C ASN A 128 22.57 3.84 -22.62
N PRO A 129 23.85 3.44 -22.62
CA PRO A 129 24.81 3.91 -21.63
C PRO A 129 24.84 5.44 -21.60
N GLN A 130 24.78 6.03 -20.41
CA GLN A 130 24.85 7.48 -20.20
C GLN A 130 26.18 7.82 -19.52
N ASP A 131 26.89 8.81 -20.06
CA ASP A 131 28.12 9.29 -19.45
C ASP A 131 27.78 10.01 -18.13
N GLN A 132 28.38 9.52 -17.04
CA GLN A 132 28.18 10.05 -15.69
C GLN A 132 28.74 11.47 -15.55
N HIS A 133 29.73 11.86 -16.35
CA HIS A 133 30.33 13.19 -16.29
C HIS A 133 29.37 14.29 -16.77
N GLU A 134 28.49 13.98 -17.72
CA GLU A 134 27.53 14.94 -18.28
C GLU A 134 26.40 15.28 -17.30
N ILE A 135 26.06 14.35 -16.41
CA ILE A 135 24.95 14.44 -15.46
C ILE A 135 25.42 14.36 -14.01
N LYS A 136 26.68 14.72 -13.75
CA LYS A 136 27.33 14.53 -12.45
C LYS A 136 26.56 15.18 -11.30
N ASP A 137 26.04 16.39 -11.51
CA ASP A 137 25.33 17.13 -10.47
C ASP A 137 23.95 16.51 -10.18
N LEU A 138 23.26 16.00 -11.21
CA LEU A 138 22.03 15.22 -11.07
C LEU A 138 22.28 13.90 -10.31
N LEU A 139 23.36 13.19 -10.64
CA LEU A 139 23.74 11.96 -9.92
C LEU A 139 24.08 12.25 -8.46
N LYS A 140 24.79 13.36 -8.19
CA LYS A 140 25.11 13.79 -6.84
C LYS A 140 23.85 14.12 -6.03
N ALA A 141 22.87 14.78 -6.65
CA ALA A 141 21.57 15.05 -6.05
C ALA A 141 20.75 13.77 -5.79
N ALA A 142 20.86 12.78 -6.69
CA ALA A 142 20.11 11.53 -6.62
C ALA A 142 20.64 10.54 -5.57
N VAL A 143 21.95 10.29 -5.54
CA VAL A 143 22.54 9.20 -4.75
C VAL A 143 23.61 9.66 -3.75
N GLY A 144 23.88 10.97 -3.67
CA GLY A 144 24.89 11.50 -2.75
C GLY A 144 26.30 11.02 -3.08
N ASP A 145 26.99 10.44 -2.10
CA ASP A 145 28.34 9.87 -2.25
C ASP A 145 28.35 8.36 -2.51
N LEU A 146 27.19 7.75 -2.74
CA LEU A 146 27.13 6.31 -3.01
C LEU A 146 27.85 5.97 -4.32
N PRO A 147 28.68 4.91 -4.35
CA PRO A 147 29.35 4.50 -5.56
C PRO A 147 28.36 3.98 -6.61
N ILE A 148 28.52 4.47 -7.85
CA ILE A 148 27.70 4.11 -9.01
C ILE A 148 28.48 3.12 -9.88
N HIS A 149 27.84 2.01 -10.27
CA HIS A 149 28.41 1.06 -11.21
C HIS A 149 28.24 1.56 -12.66
N GLU A 150 27.01 1.88 -13.04
CA GLU A 150 26.64 2.25 -14.40
C GLU A 150 25.37 3.09 -14.41
N VAL A 151 25.23 3.91 -15.45
CA VAL A 151 24.06 4.74 -15.66
C VAL A 151 23.59 4.53 -17.09
N PHE A 152 22.28 4.41 -17.26
CA PHE A 152 21.66 4.28 -18.56
C PHE A 152 20.53 5.28 -18.72
N TYR A 153 20.34 5.76 -19.93
CA TYR A 153 19.25 6.66 -20.28
C TYR A 153 18.45 6.08 -21.45
N ASN A 154 17.13 6.08 -21.33
CA ASN A 154 16.24 5.71 -22.43
C ASN A 154 15.57 6.99 -22.98
N PRO A 155 15.88 7.42 -24.22
CA PRO A 155 15.30 8.64 -24.80
C PRO A 155 13.83 8.50 -25.19
N THR A 156 13.33 7.28 -25.38
CA THR A 156 11.93 7.02 -25.77
C THR A 156 11.00 7.28 -24.60
N ILE A 157 11.32 6.74 -23.42
CA ILE A 157 10.51 6.94 -22.20
C ILE A 157 11.02 8.07 -21.31
N LYS A 158 12.22 8.63 -21.60
CA LYS A 158 12.92 9.67 -20.84
C LYS A 158 13.30 9.25 -19.41
N TYR A 159 13.66 7.98 -19.23
CA TYR A 159 14.03 7.43 -17.92
C TYR A 159 15.55 7.35 -17.80
N LEU A 160 16.08 7.84 -16.69
CA LEU A 160 17.47 7.64 -16.28
C LEU A 160 17.52 6.51 -15.25
N MET A 161 18.28 5.46 -15.50
CA MET A 161 18.51 4.37 -14.56
C MET A 161 19.94 4.43 -14.02
N VAL A 162 20.06 4.56 -12.70
CA VAL A 162 21.32 4.57 -11.95
C VAL A 162 21.46 3.26 -11.21
N ARG A 163 22.43 2.43 -11.61
CA ARG A 163 22.77 1.20 -10.90
C ARG A 163 23.90 1.48 -9.92
N LEU A 164 23.62 1.29 -8.63
CA LEU A 164 24.62 1.39 -7.57
C LEU A 164 25.63 0.25 -7.66
N ALA A 165 26.84 0.47 -7.14
CA ALA A 165 27.87 -0.55 -7.06
C ALA A 165 27.43 -1.76 -6.22
N ASP A 166 27.93 -2.95 -6.53
CA ASP A 166 27.64 -4.19 -5.79
C ASP A 166 28.14 -4.15 -4.34
N THR A 167 28.96 -3.14 -3.97
CA THR A 167 29.35 -2.85 -2.58
C THR A 167 28.24 -2.14 -1.79
N CYS A 168 27.23 -1.60 -2.47
CA CYS A 168 26.08 -0.97 -1.83
C CYS A 168 25.08 -2.03 -1.38
N ASP A 169 24.50 -1.85 -0.20
CA ASP A 169 23.45 -2.72 0.31
C ASP A 169 22.05 -2.08 0.21
N ARG A 170 21.04 -2.89 0.51
CA ARG A 170 19.65 -2.47 0.51
C ARG A 170 19.36 -1.32 1.47
N SER A 171 20.02 -1.28 2.63
CA SER A 171 19.79 -0.21 3.62
C SER A 171 20.25 1.15 3.08
N GLN A 172 21.33 1.17 2.30
CA GLN A 172 21.81 2.39 1.65
C GLN A 172 20.82 2.89 0.60
N LEU A 173 20.25 2.01 -0.23
CA LEU A 173 19.20 2.37 -1.19
C LEU A 173 17.93 2.87 -0.49
N GLU A 174 17.48 2.20 0.57
CA GLU A 174 16.30 2.63 1.33
C GLU A 174 16.52 3.96 2.06
N SER A 175 17.77 4.27 2.43
CA SER A 175 18.13 5.53 3.11
C SER A 175 18.25 6.75 2.19
N LEU A 176 18.23 6.58 0.86
CA LEU A 176 18.31 7.70 -0.07
C LEU A 176 17.13 8.66 0.14
N LYS A 177 17.41 9.96 0.18
CA LYS A 177 16.42 11.03 0.24
C LYS A 177 16.69 12.06 -0.85
N PRO A 178 16.43 11.74 -2.13
CA PRO A 178 16.63 12.70 -3.21
C PRO A 178 15.62 13.85 -3.05
N GLU A 179 16.11 15.07 -2.84
CA GLU A 179 15.24 16.24 -2.72
C GLU A 179 14.69 16.63 -4.10
N ALA A 180 13.35 16.67 -4.23
CA ALA A 180 12.68 16.94 -5.50
C ALA A 180 13.11 18.28 -6.13
N GLU A 181 13.21 19.35 -5.33
CA GLU A 181 13.67 20.67 -5.81
C GLU A 181 15.10 20.62 -6.35
N THR A 182 15.98 19.90 -5.65
CA THR A 182 17.38 19.72 -6.06
C THR A 182 17.46 18.93 -7.37
N LEU A 183 16.69 17.84 -7.53
CA LEU A 183 16.61 17.11 -8.80
C LEU A 183 16.11 18.00 -9.95
N LEU A 184 15.04 18.76 -9.73
CA LEU A 184 14.47 19.68 -10.72
C LEU A 184 15.48 20.77 -11.14
N SER A 185 16.27 21.28 -10.20
CA SER A 185 17.28 22.32 -10.47
C SER A 185 18.49 21.80 -11.26
N ASN A 186 18.79 20.50 -11.15
CA ASN A 186 19.94 19.86 -11.81
C ASN A 186 19.59 19.24 -13.17
N GLU A 187 18.32 19.25 -13.56
CA GLU A 187 17.85 18.74 -14.85
C GLU A 187 16.72 19.62 -15.39
N THR A 188 17.11 20.67 -16.09
CA THR A 188 16.20 21.67 -16.66
C THR A 188 15.97 21.48 -18.15
N THR A 189 16.57 20.45 -18.77
CA THR A 189 16.56 20.27 -20.23
C THR A 189 15.25 19.62 -20.71
N GLY A 190 14.52 18.95 -19.81
CA GLY A 190 13.33 18.18 -20.14
C GLY A 190 13.64 16.88 -20.89
N MET A 191 14.91 16.45 -20.86
CA MET A 191 15.35 15.18 -21.40
C MET A 191 15.02 14.03 -20.46
N ILE A 192 15.10 14.23 -19.14
CA ILE A 192 14.78 13.20 -18.15
C ILE A 192 13.47 13.57 -17.45
N ASN A 193 12.55 12.62 -17.39
CA ASN A 193 11.26 12.77 -16.73
C ASN A 193 11.12 11.85 -15.50
N SER A 194 11.92 10.79 -15.42
CA SER A 194 11.95 9.87 -14.28
C SER A 194 13.35 9.31 -14.05
N LEU A 195 13.64 8.98 -12.80
CA LEU A 195 14.88 8.42 -12.30
C LEU A 195 14.59 7.07 -11.62
N ILE A 196 15.28 6.02 -12.03
CA ILE A 196 15.30 4.72 -11.36
C ILE A 196 16.65 4.57 -10.66
N ILE A 197 16.66 4.26 -9.37
CA ILE A 197 17.87 3.90 -8.63
C ILE A 197 17.76 2.42 -8.25
N THR A 198 18.72 1.60 -8.68
CA THR A 198 18.66 0.14 -8.54
C THR A 198 19.95 -0.46 -8.01
N LEU A 199 19.85 -1.62 -7.35
CA LEU A 199 21.00 -2.42 -6.90
C LEU A 199 20.76 -3.91 -7.15
N LYS A 200 21.86 -4.65 -7.31
CA LYS A 200 21.85 -6.10 -7.49
C LYS A 200 21.52 -6.82 -6.18
N GLY A 201 20.62 -7.79 -6.21
CA GLY A 201 20.31 -8.64 -5.06
C GLY A 201 21.50 -9.51 -4.66
N ALA A 202 21.66 -9.75 -3.36
CA ALA A 202 22.71 -10.63 -2.83
C ALA A 202 22.28 -12.10 -2.88
N GLU A 203 23.10 -12.96 -3.49
CA GLU A 203 22.89 -14.42 -3.60
C GLU A 203 22.72 -15.12 -2.23
N SER A 204 23.22 -14.49 -1.15
CA SER A 204 23.27 -15.07 0.20
C SER A 204 22.07 -14.72 1.10
N THR A 205 21.10 -13.92 0.61
CA THR A 205 19.95 -13.52 1.44
C THR A 205 18.71 -14.35 1.11
N GLN A 206 18.11 -14.95 2.14
CA GLN A 206 16.85 -15.72 2.09
C GLN A 206 15.64 -14.97 1.50
N SER A 207 15.78 -13.69 1.10
CA SER A 207 14.72 -12.88 0.51
C SER A 207 14.49 -13.11 -1.00
N GLY A 208 15.41 -13.78 -1.72
CA GLY A 208 15.12 -14.31 -3.06
C GLY A 208 14.80 -13.31 -4.19
N TYR A 209 15.28 -12.06 -4.11
CA TYR A 209 15.08 -11.06 -5.17
C TYR A 209 16.39 -10.79 -5.94
N ASP A 210 16.31 -10.75 -7.27
CA ASP A 210 17.47 -10.53 -8.15
C ASP A 210 17.97 -9.08 -8.13
N PHE A 211 17.11 -8.12 -7.79
CA PHE A 211 17.45 -6.70 -7.67
C PHE A 211 16.43 -5.95 -6.79
N TYR A 212 16.79 -4.72 -6.39
CA TYR A 212 15.90 -3.79 -5.70
C TYR A 212 15.94 -2.43 -6.40
N SER A 213 14.80 -1.74 -6.51
CA SER A 213 14.73 -0.43 -7.15
C SER A 213 13.81 0.56 -6.42
N ARG A 214 14.10 1.85 -6.58
CA ARG A 214 13.26 3.00 -6.22
C ARG A 214 13.12 3.90 -7.45
N VAL A 215 11.97 4.56 -7.61
CA VAL A 215 11.68 5.40 -8.78
C VAL A 215 11.23 6.78 -8.33
N PHE A 216 11.79 7.82 -8.93
CA PHE A 216 11.53 9.22 -8.62
C PHE A 216 11.16 9.96 -9.92
N GLY A 217 10.05 10.68 -9.93
CA GLY A 217 9.56 11.39 -11.13
C GLY A 217 9.15 12.84 -10.83
N PRO A 218 9.99 13.67 -10.19
CA PRO A 218 9.58 15.02 -9.79
C PRO A 218 9.19 15.90 -11.00
N TRP A 219 9.77 15.68 -12.18
CA TRP A 219 9.41 16.38 -13.43
C TRP A 219 7.99 16.08 -13.92
N VAL A 220 7.40 14.99 -13.46
CA VAL A 220 6.01 14.61 -13.74
C VAL A 220 5.11 14.74 -12.50
N GLY A 221 5.60 15.43 -11.46
CA GLY A 221 4.85 15.69 -10.23
C GLY A 221 4.78 14.51 -9.26
N VAL A 222 5.65 13.51 -9.42
CA VAL A 222 5.73 12.33 -8.54
C VAL A 222 7.09 12.36 -7.82
N PRO A 223 7.17 12.88 -6.57
CA PRO A 223 8.45 12.97 -5.86
C PRO A 223 9.18 11.62 -5.77
N GLU A 224 8.46 10.59 -5.31
CA GLU A 224 8.85 9.17 -5.36
C GLU A 224 7.61 8.35 -5.70
N ASP A 225 7.76 7.39 -6.62
CA ASP A 225 6.74 6.39 -6.92
C ASP A 225 6.65 5.43 -5.73
N PRO A 226 5.54 5.47 -4.96
CA PRO A 226 5.40 4.67 -3.77
C PRO A 226 5.05 3.24 -4.16
N VAL A 227 6.05 2.47 -4.59
CA VAL A 227 5.92 1.02 -4.78
C VAL A 227 5.64 0.32 -3.41
N THR A 228 5.59 1.06 -2.29
CA THR A 228 5.22 0.57 -0.96
C THR A 228 4.39 1.60 -0.15
N GLY A 229 3.27 1.19 0.44
CA GLY A 229 2.42 2.00 1.33
C GLY A 229 0.97 1.48 1.42
N ASN A 230 0.17 1.97 2.36
CA ASN A 230 -1.28 1.73 2.38
C ASN A 230 -2.00 3.03 1.99
N PRO A 231 -2.59 3.14 0.79
CA PRO A 231 -3.20 4.38 0.32
C PRO A 231 -4.45 4.71 1.15
N ALA A 232 -4.65 6.00 1.46
CA ALA A 232 -5.88 6.48 2.09
C ALA A 232 -6.37 7.75 1.42
N ALA A 233 -7.66 7.82 1.12
CA ALA A 233 -8.31 9.07 0.72
C ALA A 233 -8.55 9.92 1.97
N VAL A 234 -8.34 11.24 1.88
CA VAL A 234 -8.60 12.18 2.97
C VAL A 234 -9.53 13.28 2.49
N CYS A 235 -10.74 13.32 3.05
CA CYS A 235 -11.78 14.30 2.74
C CYS A 235 -11.88 15.35 3.85
N LEU A 236 -11.83 16.63 3.48
CA LEU A 236 -12.03 17.75 4.39
C LEU A 236 -13.51 18.15 4.42
N ILE A 237 -14.14 18.00 5.57
CA ILE A 237 -15.58 18.17 5.76
C ILE A 237 -15.84 19.40 6.61
N GLU A 238 -16.43 20.43 6.00
CA GLU A 238 -16.74 21.68 6.70
C GLU A 238 -17.95 21.57 7.63
N ASN A 239 -18.96 20.77 7.24
CA ASN A 239 -20.18 20.53 8.00
C ASN A 239 -20.48 19.03 7.99
N GLU A 240 -20.93 18.50 9.12
CA GLU A 240 -21.20 17.07 9.29
C GLU A 240 -22.15 16.56 8.20
N LEU A 241 -21.77 15.47 7.54
CA LEU A 241 -22.59 14.84 6.51
C LEU A 241 -23.55 13.84 7.16
N ARG A 242 -24.55 13.41 6.40
CA ARG A 242 -25.33 12.23 6.80
C ARG A 242 -24.46 10.97 6.69
N ASP A 243 -24.69 9.98 7.56
CA ASP A 243 -23.92 8.74 7.61
C ASP A 243 -23.92 7.95 6.29
N ASP A 244 -25.05 7.96 5.56
CA ASP A 244 -25.17 7.33 4.24
C ASP A 244 -24.20 7.93 3.23
N LEU A 245 -24.00 9.25 3.28
CA LEU A 245 -23.13 9.96 2.36
C LEU A 245 -21.64 9.69 2.64
N TYR A 246 -21.23 9.58 3.91
CA TYR A 246 -19.86 9.14 4.24
C TYR A 246 -19.56 7.76 3.65
N GLN A 247 -20.50 6.82 3.81
CA GLN A 247 -20.36 5.47 3.28
C GLN A 247 -20.37 5.45 1.75
N SER A 248 -21.21 6.25 1.09
CA SER A 248 -21.23 6.36 -0.37
C SER A 248 -19.94 6.95 -0.92
N ILE A 249 -19.38 8.00 -0.29
CA ILE A 249 -18.09 8.57 -0.72
C ILE A 249 -16.97 7.55 -0.54
N ALA A 250 -16.94 6.82 0.58
CA ALA A 250 -15.92 5.80 0.80
C ALA A 250 -16.03 4.61 -0.17
N ALA A 251 -17.26 4.22 -0.52
CA ALA A 251 -17.52 3.23 -1.55
C ALA A 251 -17.05 3.72 -2.93
N GLU A 252 -17.28 5.01 -3.24
CA GLU A 252 -16.85 5.66 -4.47
C GLU A 252 -15.32 5.76 -4.59
N MET A 253 -14.63 6.13 -3.50
CA MET A 253 -13.16 6.23 -3.49
C MET A 253 -12.48 4.87 -3.67
N ASN A 254 -13.15 3.78 -3.26
CA ASN A 254 -12.70 2.39 -3.41
C ASN A 254 -11.23 2.13 -3.01
N LEU A 255 -10.76 2.82 -1.96
CA LEU A 255 -9.46 2.57 -1.32
C LEU A 255 -9.64 1.67 -0.10
N SER A 256 -8.53 1.24 0.52
CA SER A 256 -8.56 0.48 1.77
C SER A 256 -9.32 1.23 2.87
N ASP A 257 -9.04 2.53 3.01
CA ASP A 257 -9.73 3.43 3.92
C ASP A 257 -9.88 4.85 3.33
N THR A 258 -11.04 5.45 3.56
CA THR A 258 -11.32 6.88 3.35
C THR A 258 -11.50 7.56 4.71
N ALA A 259 -10.65 8.53 5.00
CA ALA A 259 -10.70 9.35 6.21
C ALA A 259 -11.46 10.65 5.96
N PHE A 260 -12.33 11.02 6.89
CA PHE A 260 -13.08 12.27 6.85
C PHE A 260 -12.69 13.15 8.03
N ILE A 261 -11.99 14.25 7.75
CA ILE A 261 -11.63 15.26 8.75
C ILE A 261 -12.79 16.23 8.88
N ILE A 262 -13.46 16.22 10.02
CA ILE A 262 -14.65 17.01 10.29
C ILE A 262 -14.25 18.24 11.09
N LYS A 263 -14.53 19.42 10.53
CA LYS A 263 -14.39 20.69 11.23
C LYS A 263 -15.40 20.74 12.38
N ARG A 264 -14.91 20.99 13.60
CA ARG A 264 -15.76 21.19 14.79
C ARG A 264 -15.91 22.69 15.05
N ASP A 265 -15.13 23.22 15.99
CA ASP A 265 -15.21 24.62 16.44
C ASP A 265 -14.13 25.52 15.83
N SER A 266 -13.30 25.01 14.92
CA SER A 266 -12.23 25.81 14.30
C SER A 266 -12.77 26.75 13.23
N VAL A 267 -12.13 27.91 13.05
CA VAL A 267 -12.48 28.83 11.95
C VAL A 267 -12.06 28.27 10.59
N ASP A 268 -11.00 27.46 10.56
CA ASP A 268 -10.48 26.81 9.36
C ASP A 268 -9.57 25.58 9.70
N PHE A 269 -9.11 24.88 8.67
CA PHE A 269 -8.22 23.72 8.77
C PHE A 269 -6.72 24.06 8.98
N SER A 270 -6.34 25.34 8.91
CA SER A 270 -4.98 25.83 9.11
C SER A 270 -4.70 26.34 10.54
N SER A 271 -5.73 26.68 11.30
CA SER A 271 -5.63 27.24 12.65
C SER A 271 -6.33 26.40 13.73
N GLY A 272 -7.19 25.46 13.33
CA GLY A 272 -7.82 24.52 14.26
C GLY A 272 -6.83 23.52 14.85
N ALA A 273 -6.88 23.30 16.18
CA ALA A 273 -6.08 22.28 16.85
C ALA A 273 -6.83 20.94 17.03
N ARG A 274 -8.16 20.94 16.89
CA ARG A 274 -9.03 19.81 17.17
C ARG A 274 -10.01 19.57 16.02
N PHE A 275 -10.13 18.33 15.59
CA PHE A 275 -11.01 17.92 14.49
C PHE A 275 -11.72 16.61 14.82
N GLY A 276 -12.94 16.43 14.33
CA GLY A 276 -13.53 15.09 14.26
C GLY A 276 -12.81 14.28 13.19
N LEU A 277 -12.69 12.96 13.40
CA LEU A 277 -12.14 12.06 12.39
C LEU A 277 -12.92 10.75 12.37
N ARG A 278 -13.36 10.37 11.17
CA ARG A 278 -14.06 9.11 10.90
C ARG A 278 -13.35 8.39 9.75
N TRP A 279 -13.41 7.06 9.74
CA TRP A 279 -12.80 6.24 8.69
C TRP A 279 -13.80 5.24 8.16
N PHE A 280 -13.84 5.10 6.86
CA PHE A 280 -14.73 4.19 6.18
C PHE A 280 -13.95 3.35 5.19
N THR A 281 -14.16 2.05 5.26
CA THR A 281 -13.92 1.14 4.13
C THR A 281 -15.06 1.30 3.11
N PRO A 282 -14.97 0.70 1.92
CA PRO A 282 -16.07 0.72 0.95
C PRO A 282 -17.39 0.11 1.46
N LYS A 283 -17.38 -0.61 2.59
CA LYS A 283 -18.55 -1.34 3.11
C LYS A 283 -19.03 -0.91 4.49
N SER A 284 -18.16 -0.31 5.29
CA SER A 284 -18.48 0.02 6.69
C SER A 284 -17.52 1.06 7.27
N GLU A 285 -18.03 1.83 8.23
CA GLU A 285 -17.21 2.64 9.14
C GLU A 285 -16.35 1.74 10.04
N VAL A 286 -15.09 2.13 10.25
CA VAL A 286 -14.17 1.44 11.16
C VAL A 286 -13.84 2.34 12.35
N PRO A 287 -13.71 1.77 13.57
CA PRO A 287 -13.58 2.58 14.78
C PRO A 287 -12.19 3.20 14.97
N LEU A 288 -11.16 2.71 14.27
CA LEU A 288 -9.78 3.18 14.34
C LEU A 288 -9.00 2.77 13.10
N CYS A 289 -8.33 3.72 12.44
CA CYS A 289 -7.42 3.42 11.34
C CYS A 289 -6.13 4.27 11.40
N GLY A 290 -5.00 3.62 11.71
CA GLY A 290 -3.73 4.31 11.98
C GLY A 290 -3.13 5.04 10.79
N HIS A 291 -3.01 4.37 9.64
CA HIS A 291 -2.37 4.94 8.45
C HIS A 291 -3.20 6.11 7.89
N ALA A 292 -4.53 5.96 7.84
CA ALA A 292 -5.43 7.02 7.38
C ALA A 292 -5.49 8.21 8.37
N THR A 293 -5.25 7.98 9.68
CA THR A 293 -5.05 9.08 10.66
C THR A 293 -3.80 9.89 10.38
N LEU A 294 -2.70 9.23 10.03
CA LEU A 294 -1.45 9.91 9.71
C LEU A 294 -1.54 10.65 8.39
N ALA A 295 -2.16 10.05 7.37
CA ALA A 295 -2.50 10.75 6.13
C ALA A 295 -3.35 12.00 6.41
N SER A 296 -4.34 11.90 7.31
CA SER A 296 -5.17 13.03 7.72
C SER A 296 -4.37 14.15 8.40
N ALA A 297 -3.49 13.80 9.34
CA ALA A 297 -2.61 14.77 9.99
C ALA A 297 -1.68 15.44 8.97
N ALA A 298 -1.17 14.66 8.01
CA ALA A 298 -0.29 15.16 6.98
C ALA A 298 -0.97 16.20 6.07
N VAL A 299 -2.21 15.95 5.66
CA VAL A 299 -3.02 16.93 4.92
C VAL A 299 -3.15 18.22 5.74
N LEU A 300 -3.41 18.14 7.04
CA LEU A 300 -3.51 19.35 7.88
C LEU A 300 -2.18 20.08 8.00
N PHE A 301 -1.11 19.37 8.33
CA PHE A 301 0.20 19.94 8.58
C PHE A 301 0.88 20.48 7.31
N TYR A 302 0.89 19.72 6.23
CA TYR A 302 1.67 20.05 5.03
C TYR A 302 0.83 20.77 3.98
N LEU A 303 -0.39 20.30 3.69
CA LEU A 303 -1.24 20.93 2.66
C LEU A 303 -1.99 22.15 3.18
N LYS A 304 -2.58 22.04 4.38
CA LYS A 304 -3.28 23.18 5.02
C LYS A 304 -2.37 24.05 5.85
N LYS A 305 -1.09 23.71 5.95
CA LYS A 305 -0.06 24.47 6.70
C LYS A 305 -0.53 24.79 8.11
N ASN A 306 -1.14 23.80 8.78
CA ASN A 306 -1.73 24.01 10.09
C ASN A 306 -0.66 24.40 11.10
N VAL A 307 -0.88 25.48 11.84
CA VAL A 307 0.12 26.11 12.71
C VAL A 307 0.23 25.46 14.10
N ASN A 308 -0.71 24.59 14.45
CA ASN A 308 -0.73 24.00 15.79
C ASN A 308 0.35 22.92 15.91
N PRO A 309 1.12 22.89 17.01
CA PRO A 309 2.18 21.88 17.19
C PRO A 309 1.65 20.46 17.40
N VAL A 310 0.37 20.33 17.77
CA VAL A 310 -0.32 19.07 17.98
C VAL A 310 -1.73 19.19 17.40
N ILE A 311 -2.12 18.21 16.58
CA ILE A 311 -3.47 18.00 16.12
C ILE A 311 -4.12 16.91 16.97
N VAL A 312 -5.33 17.18 17.45
CA VAL A 312 -6.15 16.19 18.16
C VAL A 312 -7.32 15.78 17.29
N PHE A 313 -7.42 14.47 17.02
CA PHE A 313 -8.56 13.87 16.34
C PHE A 313 -9.51 13.23 17.35
N GLU A 314 -10.76 13.67 17.34
CA GLU A 314 -11.86 13.09 18.11
C GLU A 314 -12.53 12.00 17.29
N THR A 315 -12.42 10.75 17.74
CA THR A 315 -12.80 9.55 16.96
C THR A 315 -13.68 8.63 17.80
N MET A 316 -14.26 7.59 17.18
CA MET A 316 -15.01 6.55 17.91
C MET A 316 -14.16 5.83 18.96
N SER A 317 -12.84 5.75 18.76
CA SER A 317 -11.89 5.12 19.70
C SER A 317 -11.28 6.11 20.70
N GLY A 318 -11.88 7.30 20.83
CA GLY A 318 -11.38 8.39 21.67
C GLY A 318 -10.42 9.33 20.93
N GLU A 319 -9.66 10.10 21.70
CA GLU A 319 -8.77 11.12 21.16
C GLU A 319 -7.43 10.55 20.68
N LEU A 320 -7.06 10.85 19.44
CA LEU A 320 -5.74 10.57 18.88
C LEU A 320 -4.95 11.86 18.75
N TYR A 321 -3.69 11.84 19.18
CA TYR A 321 -2.83 13.02 19.18
C TYR A 321 -1.74 12.82 18.15
N VAL A 322 -1.64 13.72 17.19
CA VAL A 322 -0.61 13.68 16.14
C VAL A 322 0.21 14.96 16.19
N ARG A 323 1.53 14.83 16.16
CA ARG A 323 2.46 15.96 16.15
C ARG A 323 3.54 15.75 15.11
N GLN A 324 3.99 16.84 14.51
CA GLN A 324 5.22 16.85 13.73
C GLN A 324 6.42 16.72 14.66
N HIS A 325 7.40 15.93 14.25
CA HIS A 325 8.70 15.86 14.88
C HIS A 325 9.73 15.68 13.77
N GLU A 326 10.53 16.72 13.53
CA GLU A 326 11.43 16.78 12.37
C GLU A 326 10.65 16.55 11.07
N GLU A 327 11.03 15.56 10.27
CA GLU A 327 10.37 15.20 9.00
C GLU A 327 9.24 14.16 9.18
N SER A 328 8.95 13.73 10.41
CA SER A 328 8.02 12.64 10.69
C SER A 328 6.76 13.09 11.41
N LEU A 329 5.71 12.29 11.27
CA LEU A 329 4.51 12.40 12.08
C LEU A 329 4.54 11.36 13.20
N ILE A 330 4.32 11.82 14.43
CA ILE A 330 4.21 10.97 15.62
C ILE A 330 2.75 10.97 16.06
N MET A 331 2.14 9.79 16.10
CA MET A 331 0.81 9.59 16.65
C MET A 331 0.88 8.85 17.99
N ASP A 332 0.11 9.31 18.96
CA ASP A 332 -0.12 8.63 20.23
C ASP A 332 -1.33 7.70 20.10
N PHE A 333 -1.12 6.42 20.42
CA PHE A 333 -2.18 5.43 20.52
C PHE A 333 -2.47 5.08 22.00
N PRO A 334 -3.70 4.68 22.33
CA PRO A 334 -4.02 4.14 23.65
C PRO A 334 -3.32 2.79 23.86
N LEU A 335 -2.77 2.55 25.06
CA LEU A 335 -2.29 1.22 25.43
C LEU A 335 -3.49 0.33 25.76
N ASN A 336 -3.64 -0.79 25.04
CA ASN A 336 -4.66 -1.81 25.28
C ASN A 336 -4.01 -3.00 25.96
N THR A 337 -3.80 -2.91 27.26
CA THR A 337 -3.22 -4.01 28.06
C THR A 337 -4.13 -5.23 27.98
N PRO A 338 -3.64 -6.39 27.49
CA PRO A 338 -4.45 -7.58 27.38
C PRO A 338 -4.35 -8.41 28.68
N ASN A 339 -5.36 -9.24 28.94
CA ASN A 339 -5.42 -10.10 30.12
C ASN A 339 -4.95 -11.52 29.77
N PRO A 340 -4.19 -12.23 30.63
CA PRO A 340 -3.82 -13.63 30.41
C PRO A 340 -5.05 -14.49 30.15
N GLN A 341 -4.94 -15.49 29.27
CA GLN A 341 -5.99 -16.47 28.99
C GLN A 341 -5.48 -17.89 29.24
N ASP A 342 -6.38 -18.76 29.69
CA ASP A 342 -6.07 -20.19 29.80
C ASP A 342 -6.09 -20.83 28.41
N GLN A 343 -4.97 -21.44 28.02
CA GLN A 343 -4.84 -22.12 26.74
C GLN A 343 -5.78 -23.32 26.60
N HIS A 344 -6.20 -23.93 27.70
CA HIS A 344 -7.11 -25.08 27.69
C HIS A 344 -8.52 -24.70 27.21
N GLU A 345 -8.98 -23.49 27.51
CA GLU A 345 -10.33 -23.03 27.14
C GLU A 345 -10.48 -22.74 25.65
N ILE A 346 -9.38 -22.38 24.98
CA ILE A 346 -9.33 -21.99 23.56
C ILE A 346 -8.45 -22.91 22.72
N LYS A 347 -8.22 -24.14 23.20
CA LYS A 347 -7.25 -25.08 22.60
C LYS A 347 -7.48 -25.33 21.11
N ASP A 348 -8.73 -25.47 20.69
CA ASP A 348 -9.05 -25.78 19.29
C ASP A 348 -8.80 -24.57 18.38
N LEU A 349 -9.09 -23.36 18.85
CA LEU A 349 -8.72 -22.11 18.15
C LEU A 349 -7.20 -21.96 18.06
N LEU A 350 -6.46 -22.25 19.12
CA LEU A 350 -5.00 -22.21 19.11
C LEU A 350 -4.41 -23.24 18.14
N LYS A 351 -4.99 -24.44 18.11
CA LYS A 351 -4.60 -25.51 17.17
C LYS A 351 -4.83 -25.08 15.72
N ALA A 352 -5.95 -24.43 15.43
CA ALA A 352 -6.25 -23.86 14.12
C ALA A 352 -5.30 -22.72 13.73
N ALA A 353 -4.89 -21.90 14.70
CA ALA A 353 -4.04 -20.73 14.49
C ALA A 353 -2.57 -21.07 14.25
N VAL A 354 -1.98 -21.93 15.07
CA VAL A 354 -0.52 -22.16 15.09
C VAL A 354 -0.11 -23.62 14.90
N GLY A 355 -1.07 -24.53 14.72
CA GLY A 355 -0.78 -25.95 14.53
C GLY A 355 -0.12 -26.57 15.77
N ASP A 356 1.05 -27.20 15.58
CA ASP A 356 1.85 -27.80 16.66
C ASP A 356 2.97 -26.88 17.18
N LEU A 357 3.02 -25.62 16.74
CA LEU A 357 4.06 -24.71 17.23
C LEU A 357 3.91 -24.48 18.74
N PRO A 358 5.01 -24.50 19.50
CA PRO A 358 4.96 -24.29 20.94
C PRO A 358 4.53 -22.86 21.27
N ILE A 359 3.51 -22.75 22.12
CA ILE A 359 2.97 -21.48 22.62
C ILE A 359 3.55 -21.22 24.01
N HIS A 360 3.96 -19.98 24.27
CA HIS A 360 4.41 -19.58 25.61
C HIS A 360 3.27 -19.00 26.43
N GLU A 361 2.58 -18.00 25.88
CA GLU A 361 1.55 -17.24 26.59
C GLU A 361 0.46 -16.82 25.60
N VAL A 362 -0.77 -16.71 26.11
CA VAL A 362 -1.92 -16.20 25.35
C VAL A 362 -2.61 -15.13 26.18
N PHE A 363 -2.99 -14.04 25.52
CA PHE A 363 -3.68 -12.93 26.14
C PHE A 363 -4.88 -12.49 25.31
N TYR A 364 -5.88 -11.91 25.95
CA TYR A 364 -7.06 -11.37 25.31
C TYR A 364 -7.37 -9.97 25.83
N ASN A 365 -7.64 -9.04 24.92
CA ASN A 365 -8.13 -7.72 25.27
C ASN A 365 -9.64 -7.62 24.96
N PRO A 366 -10.52 -7.49 25.96
CA PRO A 366 -11.98 -7.44 25.75
C PRO A 366 -12.46 -6.11 25.14
N THR A 367 -11.71 -5.03 25.30
CA THR A 367 -12.08 -3.70 24.77
C THR A 367 -12.05 -3.68 23.25
N ILE A 368 -10.97 -4.18 22.66
CA ILE A 368 -10.82 -4.25 21.20
C ILE A 368 -11.07 -5.64 20.63
N LYS A 369 -11.36 -6.63 21.49
CA LYS A 369 -11.63 -8.04 21.14
C LYS A 369 -10.47 -8.76 20.44
N TYR A 370 -9.23 -8.47 20.84
CA TYR A 370 -8.03 -9.03 20.21
C TYR A 370 -7.46 -10.16 21.06
N LEU A 371 -7.26 -11.34 20.45
CA LEU A 371 -6.53 -12.47 21.04
C LEU A 371 -5.07 -12.41 20.56
N MET A 372 -4.10 -12.43 21.47
CA MET A 372 -2.68 -12.42 21.18
C MET A 372 -2.04 -13.75 21.61
N VAL A 373 -1.42 -14.44 20.67
CA VAL A 373 -0.68 -15.69 20.88
C VAL A 373 0.82 -15.40 20.75
N ARG A 374 1.56 -15.59 21.84
CA ARG A 374 3.03 -15.47 21.84
C ARG A 374 3.66 -16.85 21.69
N LEU A 375 4.34 -17.08 20.57
CA LEU A 375 5.11 -18.30 20.31
C LEU A 375 6.31 -18.40 21.24
N ALA A 376 6.75 -19.62 21.55
CA ALA A 376 7.94 -19.86 22.37
C ALA A 376 9.22 -19.31 21.72
N ASP A 377 10.23 -19.00 22.54
CA ASP A 377 11.53 -18.49 22.04
C ASP A 377 12.33 -19.53 21.22
N THR A 378 11.88 -20.79 21.24
CA THR A 378 12.39 -21.84 20.34
C THR A 378 11.86 -21.71 18.92
N CYS A 379 10.83 -20.88 18.69
CA CYS A 379 10.31 -20.60 17.37
C CYS A 379 11.12 -19.49 16.69
N ASP A 380 11.35 -19.63 15.39
CA ASP A 380 12.01 -18.60 14.58
C ASP A 380 11.03 -17.89 13.62
N ARG A 381 11.57 -16.88 12.94
CA ARG A 381 10.82 -16.06 11.98
C ARG A 381 10.22 -16.88 10.83
N SER A 382 10.94 -17.89 10.33
CA SER A 382 10.46 -18.72 9.21
C SER A 382 9.23 -19.53 9.60
N GLN A 383 9.15 -19.97 10.87
CA GLN A 383 7.98 -20.66 11.39
C GLN A 383 6.77 -19.73 11.48
N LEU A 384 6.95 -18.48 11.91
CA LEU A 384 5.87 -17.48 11.87
C LEU A 384 5.41 -17.15 10.45
N GLU A 385 6.35 -17.01 9.50
CA GLU A 385 6.05 -16.73 8.09
C GLU A 385 5.35 -17.90 7.39
N SER A 386 5.67 -19.13 7.77
CA SER A 386 5.07 -20.34 7.18
C SER A 386 3.67 -20.67 7.69
N LEU A 387 3.18 -19.99 8.74
CA LEU A 387 1.80 -20.20 9.21
C LEU A 387 0.79 -19.90 8.10
N LYS A 388 -0.17 -20.79 7.91
CA LYS A 388 -1.30 -20.62 6.99
C LYS A 388 -2.62 -20.90 7.71
N PRO A 389 -3.03 -20.05 8.66
CA PRO A 389 -4.31 -20.23 9.35
C PRO A 389 -5.45 -20.12 8.33
N GLU A 390 -6.28 -21.14 8.25
CA GLU A 390 -7.44 -21.15 7.35
C GLU A 390 -8.59 -20.38 8.00
N ALA A 391 -9.11 -19.37 7.28
CA ALA A 391 -10.15 -18.48 7.80
C ALA A 391 -11.42 -19.23 8.24
N GLU A 392 -11.87 -20.22 7.47
CA GLU A 392 -13.04 -21.05 7.81
C GLU A 392 -12.82 -21.86 9.10
N THR A 393 -11.60 -22.35 9.31
CA THR A 393 -11.22 -23.09 10.51
C THR A 393 -11.17 -22.15 11.72
N LEU A 394 -10.65 -20.93 11.59
CA LEU A 394 -10.69 -19.94 12.67
C LEU A 394 -12.14 -19.54 13.03
N LEU A 395 -12.99 -19.31 12.03
CA LEU A 395 -14.40 -18.94 12.22
C LEU A 395 -15.21 -20.05 12.91
N SER A 396 -14.97 -21.32 12.55
CA SER A 396 -15.68 -22.46 13.14
C SER A 396 -15.24 -22.75 14.58
N ASN A 397 -14.01 -22.41 14.95
CA ASN A 397 -13.47 -22.61 16.30
C ASN A 397 -13.72 -21.43 17.25
N GLU A 398 -14.31 -20.34 16.77
CA GLU A 398 -14.64 -19.16 17.58
C GLU A 398 -15.95 -18.53 17.10
N THR A 399 -17.05 -19.00 17.68
CA THR A 399 -18.42 -18.62 17.30
C THR A 399 -19.09 -17.70 18.32
N THR A 400 -18.39 -17.34 19.39
CA THR A 400 -18.96 -16.59 20.52
C THR A 400 -19.12 -15.10 20.23
N GLY A 401 -18.42 -14.59 19.20
CA GLY A 401 -18.35 -13.16 18.89
C GLY A 401 -17.48 -12.37 19.87
N MET A 402 -16.70 -13.06 20.72
CA MET A 402 -15.77 -12.43 21.65
C MET A 402 -14.46 -12.01 20.98
N ILE A 403 -14.02 -12.70 19.93
CA ILE A 403 -12.75 -12.39 19.24
C ILE A 403 -13.04 -11.83 17.86
N ASN A 404 -12.45 -10.67 17.56
CA ASN A 404 -12.52 -10.03 16.24
C ASN A 404 -11.18 -10.09 15.49
N SER A 405 -10.07 -10.30 16.19
CA SER A 405 -8.73 -10.38 15.60
C SER A 405 -7.80 -11.25 16.43
N LEU A 406 -6.90 -11.94 15.74
CA LEU A 406 -5.89 -12.84 16.26
C LEU A 406 -4.50 -12.31 15.88
N ILE A 407 -3.71 -11.93 16.88
CA ILE A 407 -2.31 -11.54 16.74
C ILE A 407 -1.45 -12.77 17.06
N ILE A 408 -0.51 -13.12 16.18
CA ILE A 408 0.52 -14.12 16.46
C ILE A 408 1.87 -13.40 16.48
N THR A 409 2.61 -13.50 17.58
CA THR A 409 3.87 -12.76 17.77
C THR A 409 4.99 -13.62 18.34
N LEU A 410 6.24 -13.26 18.02
CA LEU A 410 7.44 -13.87 18.59
C LEU A 410 8.53 -12.84 18.83
N LYS A 411 9.48 -13.19 19.70
CA LYS A 411 10.61 -12.34 20.07
C LYS A 411 11.65 -12.28 18.95
N GLY A 412 12.17 -11.09 18.65
CA GLY A 412 13.26 -10.94 17.70
C GLY A 412 14.56 -11.59 18.19
N ALA A 413 15.33 -12.19 17.28
CA ALA A 413 16.63 -12.78 17.59
C ALA A 413 17.75 -11.73 17.48
N GLU A 414 18.59 -11.64 18.51
CA GLU A 414 19.75 -10.73 18.56
C GLU A 414 20.76 -10.95 17.42
N SER A 415 20.79 -12.17 16.85
CA SER A 415 21.69 -12.56 15.76
C SER A 415 21.19 -12.17 14.36
N THR A 416 19.96 -11.64 14.22
CA THR A 416 19.45 -11.21 12.92
C THR A 416 19.88 -9.77 12.62
N GLN A 417 20.60 -9.57 11.51
CA GLN A 417 21.07 -8.26 11.01
C GLN A 417 19.97 -7.19 10.90
N SER A 418 18.69 -7.58 10.96
CA SER A 418 17.53 -6.71 10.81
C SER A 418 17.13 -5.90 12.04
N GLY A 419 17.72 -6.10 13.22
CA GLY A 419 17.57 -5.20 14.38
C GLY A 419 16.20 -5.12 15.06
N TYR A 420 15.19 -5.91 14.65
CA TYR A 420 13.83 -5.86 15.22
C TYR A 420 13.73 -6.58 16.59
N ASP A 421 12.97 -5.97 17.51
CA ASP A 421 12.73 -6.47 18.86
C ASP A 421 11.68 -7.59 18.90
N PHE A 422 10.72 -7.57 17.99
CA PHE A 422 9.68 -8.60 17.85
C PHE A 422 9.07 -8.60 16.43
N TYR A 423 8.40 -9.70 16.12
CA TYR A 423 7.66 -9.89 14.87
C TYR A 423 6.20 -10.24 15.16
N SER A 424 5.28 -9.88 14.26
CA SER A 424 3.87 -10.25 14.39
C SER A 424 3.16 -10.47 13.05
N ARG A 425 2.08 -11.25 13.08
CA ARG A 425 1.07 -11.40 12.02
C ARG A 425 -0.33 -11.24 12.62
N VAL A 426 -1.29 -10.75 11.84
CA VAL A 426 -2.64 -10.45 12.34
C VAL A 426 -3.70 -11.04 11.41
N PHE A 427 -4.53 -11.93 11.95
CA PHE A 427 -5.63 -12.60 11.24
C PHE A 427 -6.96 -12.12 11.80
N ALA A 428 -7.88 -11.65 10.97
CA ALA A 428 -9.13 -11.04 11.46
C ALA A 428 -10.37 -11.52 10.67
N PRO A 429 -10.55 -12.86 10.48
CA PRO A 429 -11.61 -13.37 9.62
C PRO A 429 -13.02 -13.02 10.13
N TRP A 430 -13.21 -12.83 11.44
CA TRP A 430 -14.48 -12.41 12.05
C TRP A 430 -14.95 -11.01 11.63
N VAL A 431 -14.05 -10.19 11.10
CA VAL A 431 -14.37 -8.87 10.52
C VAL A 431 -14.17 -8.87 8.99
N GLY A 432 -14.10 -10.05 8.38
CA GLY A 432 -14.01 -10.22 6.93
C GLY A 432 -12.62 -10.04 6.32
N VAL A 433 -11.56 -10.01 7.14
CA VAL A 433 -10.17 -9.88 6.68
C VAL A 433 -9.40 -11.16 7.04
N THR A 434 -9.03 -11.95 6.04
CA THR A 434 -8.29 -13.22 6.27
C THR A 434 -6.98 -12.98 7.01
N GLU A 435 -6.16 -12.05 6.51
CA GLU A 435 -4.94 -11.56 7.15
C GLU A 435 -4.77 -10.06 6.82
N ASP A 436 -4.46 -9.26 7.84
CA ASP A 436 -4.16 -7.84 7.69
C ASP A 436 -2.63 -7.65 7.60
N PRO A 437 -2.10 -7.09 6.48
CA PRO A 437 -0.67 -6.93 6.30
C PRO A 437 -0.03 -5.99 7.34
N VAL A 438 -0.74 -4.95 7.80
CA VAL A 438 -0.21 -4.00 8.80
C VAL A 438 -1.35 -3.41 9.65
N THR A 439 -1.65 -4.06 10.77
CA THR A 439 -2.64 -3.55 11.73
C THR A 439 -2.01 -2.61 12.77
N GLY A 440 -2.17 -1.29 12.58
CA GLY A 440 -1.72 -0.29 13.57
C GLY A 440 -2.35 -0.49 14.96
N SER A 441 -3.62 -0.92 15.03
CA SER A 441 -4.31 -1.20 16.30
C SER A 441 -3.75 -2.43 17.04
N ALA A 442 -3.20 -3.44 16.35
CA ALA A 442 -2.56 -4.58 17.02
C ALA A 442 -1.35 -4.15 17.87
N HIS A 443 -0.68 -3.08 17.46
CA HIS A 443 0.45 -2.51 18.20
C HIS A 443 0.03 -1.89 19.53
N THR A 444 -1.26 -1.59 19.72
CA THR A 444 -1.80 -1.15 21.02
C THR A 444 -1.72 -2.21 22.11
N VAL A 445 -1.68 -3.48 21.70
CA VAL A 445 -1.50 -4.64 22.56
C VAL A 445 -0.01 -5.01 22.64
N LEU A 446 0.63 -5.14 21.47
CA LEU A 446 2.02 -5.60 21.36
C LEU A 446 3.01 -4.65 22.05
N ALA A 447 2.80 -3.33 21.98
CA ALA A 447 3.70 -2.36 22.59
C ALA A 447 3.75 -2.48 24.11
N GLY A 448 2.59 -2.63 24.76
CA GLY A 448 2.52 -2.84 26.20
C GLY A 448 3.22 -4.14 26.60
N TYR A 449 2.85 -5.24 25.93
CA TYR A 449 3.41 -6.56 26.20
C TYR A 449 4.94 -6.62 26.02
N TRP A 450 5.46 -6.26 24.85
CA TRP A 450 6.89 -6.38 24.57
C TRP A 450 7.73 -5.37 25.36
N SER A 451 7.19 -4.19 25.70
CA SER A 451 7.90 -3.21 26.53
C SER A 451 8.19 -3.78 27.91
N GLU A 452 7.20 -4.45 28.51
CA GLU A 452 7.35 -5.12 29.78
C GLU A 452 8.34 -6.29 29.70
N LYS A 453 8.18 -7.19 28.70
CA LYS A 453 9.02 -8.39 28.55
C LYS A 453 10.48 -8.07 28.21
N LEU A 454 10.72 -7.06 27.38
CA LEU A 454 12.07 -6.67 26.95
C LEU A 454 12.70 -5.60 27.85
N LYS A 455 11.92 -5.02 28.78
CA LYS A 455 12.32 -3.86 29.61
C LYS A 455 12.84 -2.68 28.78
N LYS A 456 12.30 -2.53 27.56
CA LYS A 456 12.66 -1.48 26.60
C LYS A 456 11.53 -0.45 26.51
N LYS A 457 11.91 0.82 26.51
CA LYS A 457 10.97 1.95 26.28
C LYS A 457 10.92 2.36 24.81
N LYS A 458 11.96 2.06 24.04
CA LYS A 458 12.02 2.20 22.58
C LYS A 458 12.19 0.82 21.96
N MET A 459 11.31 0.44 21.05
CA MET A 459 11.37 -0.86 20.37
C MET A 459 11.07 -0.74 18.88
N MET A 460 11.59 -1.67 18.08
CA MET A 460 11.27 -1.80 16.66
C MET A 460 10.47 -3.09 16.43
N GLY A 461 9.24 -2.97 15.92
CA GLY A 461 8.39 -4.11 15.56
C GLY A 461 8.21 -4.23 14.04
N LYS A 462 8.03 -5.46 13.54
CA LYS A 462 7.73 -5.72 12.12
C LYS A 462 6.50 -6.63 11.94
N GLY A 463 5.53 -6.17 11.15
CA GLY A 463 4.45 -7.00 10.59
C GLY A 463 4.95 -7.83 9.41
N LEU A 464 4.57 -9.11 9.33
CA LEU A 464 5.08 -10.05 8.32
C LEU A 464 3.99 -10.49 7.32
N LEU A 465 3.64 -9.62 6.37
CA LEU A 465 3.05 -10.03 5.07
C LEU A 465 3.24 -8.91 4.02
N VAL A 466 3.75 -9.25 2.82
CA VAL A 466 3.93 -8.52 1.51
C VAL A 466 4.28 -7.01 1.50
N LEU A 467 3.85 -6.19 2.45
CA LEU A 467 4.26 -4.79 2.63
C LEU A 467 5.10 -4.65 3.91
N HIS A 468 6.38 -4.33 3.71
CA HIS A 468 7.32 -4.03 4.79
C HIS A 468 6.92 -2.71 5.48
N CYS A 469 6.55 -2.75 6.77
CA CYS A 469 6.35 -1.54 7.57
C CYS A 469 7.19 -1.61 8.86
N ILE A 470 7.98 -0.57 9.11
CA ILE A 470 8.84 -0.42 10.29
C ILE A 470 8.13 0.52 11.25
N MET A 471 7.91 0.09 12.49
CA MET A 471 7.29 0.93 13.53
C MET A 471 8.24 1.04 14.72
N SER A 472 8.65 2.27 15.04
CA SER A 472 9.29 2.57 16.31
C SER A 472 8.22 2.74 17.38
N LEU A 473 8.42 2.22 18.59
CA LEU A 473 7.44 2.27 19.67
C LEU A 473 8.05 2.94 20.89
N TYR A 474 7.42 3.99 21.41
CA TYR A 474 7.81 4.66 22.65
C TYR A 474 6.73 4.51 23.73
N THR A 475 7.02 3.90 24.88
CA THR A 475 6.05 3.76 25.97
C THR A 475 6.20 4.86 27.02
N HIS A 476 5.13 5.64 27.27
CA HIS A 476 5.05 6.67 28.33
C HIS A 476 3.63 6.74 28.90
N TRP A 477 3.46 6.40 30.19
CA TRP A 477 2.23 6.59 31.00
C TRP A 477 0.89 6.42 30.25
N ASN A 478 0.30 5.22 30.30
CA ASN A 478 -1.00 4.83 29.71
C ASN A 478 -1.21 5.06 28.20
N LYS A 479 -0.20 5.58 27.47
CA LYS A 479 -0.19 5.72 26.01
C LYS A 479 1.16 5.27 25.44
N PHE A 480 1.20 4.98 24.14
CA PHE A 480 2.46 4.74 23.42
C PHE A 480 2.49 5.51 22.11
N ARG A 481 3.70 5.84 21.66
CA ARG A 481 3.94 6.66 20.46
C ARG A 481 4.46 5.80 19.33
N ILE A 482 3.92 6.01 18.15
CA ILE A 482 4.41 5.45 16.90
C ILE A 482 4.91 6.62 16.04
N PRO A 483 6.22 6.80 15.85
CA PRO A 483 6.75 7.55 14.73
C PRO A 483 6.61 6.68 13.48
N ILE A 484 5.96 7.21 12.46
CA ILE A 484 6.16 6.71 11.11
C ILE A 484 7.15 7.66 10.46
N GLU A 485 8.35 7.14 10.17
CA GLU A 485 9.31 7.82 9.30
C GLU A 485 8.84 7.59 7.86
N ARG A 486 8.01 8.50 7.33
CA ARG A 486 7.81 8.61 5.89
C ARG A 486 7.18 9.92 5.44
N GLU A 487 7.68 10.37 4.29
CA GLU A 487 7.23 11.53 3.53
C GLU A 487 5.79 11.35 3.06
N VAL A 488 5.01 12.40 3.25
CA VAL A 488 3.65 12.49 2.75
C VAL A 488 3.75 13.25 1.44
N ASN A 489 3.61 12.52 0.33
CA ASN A 489 3.51 13.13 -0.99
C ASN A 489 2.22 13.97 -1.06
N THR A 490 2.40 15.27 -1.34
CA THR A 490 1.38 16.33 -1.39
C THR A 490 0.45 16.23 -2.59
#